data_AF-A0A7W9SUE7-F1
#
_entry.id   AF-A0A7W9SUE7-F1
#
_cell.length_a   1.000
_cell.length_b   1.000
_cell.length_c   1.000
_cell.angle_alpha   90.00
_cell.angle_beta   90.00
_cell.angle_gamma   90.00
#
_symmetry.space_group_name_H-M   'P 1'
#
loop_
_entity.id
_entity.type
_entity.pdbx_description
1 polymer ?
#
loop_
_entity_poly.entity_id
_entity_poly.type
_entity_poly.pdbx_seq_one_letter_code
_entity_poly.pdbx_strand_id
1 'polypeptide(L)'
;MRPGFEGGQTPLHRRLPKQRGLGVGLTARGFNTGRYKTHYNIVNLGDLAARFEDGATVDPDTVLAAGLTRSNGLPLKVLNDGTLDKKLNIRAHKFSGNAQAAIEAAGGTAEVI
;
A
#
# COMPACT_ATOMS: atom_id res chain seq x y z
N MET A 1 34.54 -15.82 -21.38
CA MET A 1 34.77 -14.54 -20.65
C MET A 1 33.46 -14.16 -19.96
N ARG A 2 33.49 -13.63 -18.72
CA ARG A 2 32.26 -13.17 -18.04
C ARG A 2 31.76 -11.86 -18.69
N PRO A 3 30.45 -11.69 -18.92
CA PRO A 3 29.91 -10.41 -19.33
C PRO A 3 30.35 -9.28 -18.38
N GLY A 4 30.89 -8.19 -18.92
CA GLY A 4 31.42 -7.06 -18.15
C GLY A 4 32.86 -7.22 -17.64
N PHE A 5 33.63 -8.20 -18.13
CA PHE A 5 35.06 -8.33 -17.88
C PHE A 5 35.89 -7.63 -18.98
N GLU A 6 36.68 -6.62 -18.59
CA GLU A 6 37.48 -5.78 -19.50
C GLU A 6 38.99 -6.07 -19.37
N GLY A 7 39.38 -7.36 -19.32
CA GLY A 7 40.79 -7.77 -19.47
C GLY A 7 41.76 -7.31 -18.37
N GLY A 8 41.26 -6.97 -17.17
CA GLY A 8 42.07 -6.47 -16.05
C GLY A 8 41.84 -4.99 -15.73
N GLN A 9 41.17 -4.24 -16.62
CA GLN A 9 40.67 -2.91 -16.29
C GLN A 9 39.53 -3.00 -15.27
N THR A 10 39.38 -1.97 -14.42
CA THR A 10 38.18 -1.83 -13.57
C THR A 10 36.92 -1.71 -14.44
N PRO A 11 35.96 -2.64 -14.38
CA PRO A 11 34.81 -2.62 -15.29
C PRO A 11 33.99 -1.34 -15.22
N LEU A 12 33.40 -0.92 -16.35
CA LEU A 12 32.62 0.31 -16.48
C LEU A 12 31.58 0.50 -15.36
N HIS A 13 30.83 -0.55 -15.01
CA HIS A 13 29.79 -0.49 -13.96
C HIS A 13 30.32 -0.19 -12.55
N ARG A 14 31.62 -0.34 -12.30
CA ARG A 14 32.27 0.05 -11.04
C ARG A 14 32.81 1.49 -11.06
N ARG A 15 33.04 2.04 -12.25
CA ARG A 15 33.54 3.41 -12.44
C ARG A 15 32.44 4.46 -12.36
N LEU A 16 31.23 4.09 -12.79
CA LEU A 16 30.07 4.97 -12.71
C LEU A 16 29.57 5.12 -11.26
N PRO A 17 29.11 6.33 -10.86
CA PRO A 17 28.51 6.53 -9.56
C PRO A 17 27.28 5.63 -9.40
N LYS A 18 27.13 5.03 -8.21
CA LYS A 18 25.99 4.14 -7.93
C LYS A 18 24.72 4.97 -7.78
N GLN A 19 23.67 4.57 -8.50
CA GLN A 19 22.35 5.14 -8.32
C GLN A 19 21.92 4.97 -6.86
N ARG A 20 21.46 6.07 -6.25
CA ARG A 20 20.91 6.02 -4.88
C ARG A 20 19.64 5.17 -4.87
N GLY A 21 19.47 4.35 -3.83
CA GLY A 21 18.26 3.53 -3.64
C GLY A 21 18.29 2.15 -4.31
N LEU A 22 19.25 1.87 -5.20
CA LEU A 22 19.55 0.50 -5.62
C LEU A 22 20.41 -0.16 -4.52
N GLY A 23 19.80 -1.00 -3.68
CA GLY A 23 20.42 -1.61 -2.50
C GLY A 23 21.53 -2.63 -2.79
N VAL A 24 22.54 -2.27 -3.58
CA VAL A 24 23.72 -3.10 -3.88
C VAL A 24 25.00 -2.24 -3.86
N GLY A 25 25.77 -2.32 -2.77
CA GLY A 25 27.16 -1.84 -2.68
C GLY A 25 27.45 -0.73 -1.65
N LEU A 26 28.76 -0.49 -1.42
CA LEU A 26 29.38 0.30 -0.33
C LEU A 26 28.99 1.80 -0.23
N THR A 27 28.13 2.31 -1.12
CA THR A 27 27.58 3.67 -1.09
C THR A 27 26.06 3.70 -0.89
N ALA A 28 25.45 2.56 -0.54
CA ALA A 28 24.05 2.42 -0.17
C ALA A 28 23.78 3.10 1.18
N ARG A 29 23.66 4.44 1.19
CA ARG A 29 22.99 5.20 2.25
C ARG A 29 21.48 4.91 2.21
N GLY A 30 21.10 3.67 2.51
CA GLY A 30 19.72 3.24 2.58
C GLY A 30 19.62 1.78 3.02
N PHE A 31 19.01 1.54 4.19
CA PHE A 31 18.62 0.21 4.64
C PHE A 31 17.68 -0.41 3.61
N ASN A 32 18.07 -1.56 3.03
CA ASN A 32 17.21 -2.31 2.13
C ASN A 32 16.14 -3.07 2.95
N THR A 33 15.08 -2.37 3.33
CA THR A 33 13.95 -2.94 4.09
C THR A 33 12.92 -3.64 3.17
N GLY A 34 13.19 -3.78 1.87
CA GLY A 34 12.23 -4.29 0.89
C GLY A 34 11.68 -5.68 1.26
N ARG A 35 12.50 -6.55 1.86
CA ARG A 35 12.09 -7.88 2.30
C ARG A 35 11.19 -7.89 3.55
N TYR A 36 11.27 -6.87 4.39
CA TYR A 36 10.53 -6.76 5.65
C TYR A 36 9.36 -5.79 5.56
N LYS A 37 9.06 -5.30 4.36
CA LYS A 37 7.97 -4.36 4.13
C LYS A 37 6.65 -5.11 4.17
N THR A 38 5.77 -4.76 5.11
CA THR A 38 4.39 -5.22 5.08
C THR A 38 3.67 -4.57 3.90
N HIS A 39 3.11 -5.41 3.03
CA HIS A 39 2.28 -4.99 1.92
C HIS A 39 0.82 -4.94 2.39
N TYR A 40 0.07 -3.95 1.91
CA TYR A 40 -1.34 -3.78 2.23
C TYR A 40 -2.15 -3.78 0.95
N ASN A 41 -3.35 -4.32 1.03
CA ASN A 41 -4.40 -4.03 0.07
C ASN A 41 -4.95 -2.64 0.36
N ILE A 42 -4.88 -1.76 -0.63
CA ILE A 42 -5.29 -0.36 -0.48
C ILE A 42 -6.69 -0.19 -1.05
N VAL A 43 -7.57 0.43 -0.28
CA VAL A 43 -8.90 0.82 -0.72
C VAL A 43 -9.17 2.26 -0.31
N ASN A 44 -9.78 3.03 -1.20
CA ASN A 44 -10.09 4.44 -0.99
C ASN A 44 -11.57 4.64 -0.62
N LEU A 45 -11.87 5.74 0.09
CA LEU A 45 -13.24 6.08 0.48
C LEU A 45 -14.19 6.26 -0.72
N GLY A 46 -13.72 6.84 -1.83
CA GLY A 46 -14.53 7.01 -3.04
C GLY A 46 -14.97 5.67 -3.66
N ASP A 47 -14.08 4.67 -3.65
CA ASP A 47 -14.40 3.33 -4.15
C ASP A 47 -15.44 2.63 -3.26
N LEU A 48 -15.33 2.84 -1.94
CA LEU A 48 -16.32 2.33 -0.98
C LEU A 48 -17.68 3.01 -1.16
N ALA A 49 -17.70 4.33 -1.35
CA ALA A 49 -18.93 5.08 -1.59
C ALA A 49 -19.65 4.63 -2.89
N ALA A 50 -18.89 4.23 -3.92
CA ALA A 50 -19.45 3.77 -5.18
C ALA A 50 -20.01 2.34 -5.13
N ARG A 51 -19.43 1.46 -4.30
CA ARG A 51 -19.78 0.03 -4.28
C ARG A 51 -20.73 -0.39 -3.17
N PHE A 52 -20.75 0.35 -2.06
CA PHE A 52 -21.56 -0.02 -0.89
C PHE A 52 -22.75 0.93 -0.71
N GLU A 53 -23.82 0.40 -0.14
CA GLU A 53 -25.02 1.15 0.24
C GLU A 53 -24.87 1.74 1.66
N ASP A 54 -25.76 2.68 2.00
CA ASP A 54 -25.77 3.31 3.32
C ASP A 54 -26.08 2.27 4.42
N GLY A 55 -25.28 2.27 5.49
CA GLY A 55 -25.36 1.31 6.59
C GLY A 55 -24.67 -0.05 6.35
N ALA A 56 -24.04 -0.26 5.19
CA ALA A 56 -23.38 -1.52 4.89
C ALA A 56 -22.14 -1.75 5.79
N THR A 57 -21.89 -3.03 6.09
CA THR A 57 -20.66 -3.47 6.78
C THR A 57 -19.60 -3.81 5.76
N VAL A 58 -18.46 -3.16 5.85
CA VAL A 58 -17.30 -3.33 4.96
C VAL A 58 -16.24 -4.12 5.71
N ASP A 59 -16.19 -5.42 5.41
CA ASP A 59 -15.17 -6.38 5.85
C ASP A 59 -14.22 -6.77 4.69
N PRO A 60 -13.01 -7.30 4.97
CA PRO A 60 -12.09 -7.77 3.93
C PRO A 60 -12.73 -8.73 2.91
N ASP A 61 -13.64 -9.60 3.35
CA ASP A 61 -14.35 -10.53 2.48
C ASP A 61 -15.38 -9.82 1.57
N THR A 62 -16.07 -8.81 2.10
CA THR A 62 -17.03 -8.01 1.31
C THR A 62 -16.31 -7.14 0.27
N VAL A 63 -15.12 -6.63 0.61
CA VAL A 63 -14.26 -5.87 -0.30
C VAL A 63 -13.76 -6.75 -1.44
N LEU A 64 -13.41 -8.01 -1.15
CA LEU A 64 -13.06 -8.99 -2.17
C LEU A 64 -14.24 -9.32 -3.08
N ALA A 65 -15.43 -9.56 -2.49
CA ALA A 65 -16.66 -9.84 -3.25
C ALA A 65 -17.07 -8.66 -4.14
N ALA A 66 -16.85 -7.42 -3.68
CA ALA A 66 -17.05 -6.20 -4.47
C ALA A 66 -16.00 -6.02 -5.58
N GLY A 67 -14.94 -6.84 -5.62
CA GLY A 67 -13.88 -6.79 -6.62
C GLY A 67 -12.93 -5.60 -6.45
N LEU A 68 -12.88 -5.00 -5.26
CA LEU A 68 -11.97 -3.89 -4.95
C LEU A 68 -10.55 -4.37 -4.63
N THR A 69 -10.41 -5.62 -4.19
CA THR A 69 -9.12 -6.29 -3.98
C THR A 69 -9.06 -7.57 -4.81
N ARG A 70 -7.84 -8.01 -5.16
CA ARG A 70 -7.63 -9.26 -5.92
C ARG A 70 -7.54 -10.49 -5.02
N SER A 71 -7.13 -10.32 -3.77
CA SER A 71 -6.97 -11.42 -2.81
C SER A 71 -6.99 -10.90 -1.37
N ASN A 72 -7.36 -11.75 -0.42
CA ASN A 72 -7.30 -11.45 1.01
C ASN A 72 -5.96 -11.85 1.67
N GLY A 73 -4.93 -12.10 0.86
CA GLY A 73 -3.61 -12.49 1.36
C GLY A 73 -2.80 -11.35 1.99
N LEU A 74 -3.27 -10.10 1.87
CA LEU A 74 -2.62 -8.92 2.44
C LEU A 74 -3.58 -8.17 3.36
N PRO A 75 -3.09 -7.57 4.47
CA PRO A 75 -3.89 -6.75 5.36
C PRO A 75 -4.55 -5.57 4.62
N LEU A 76 -5.78 -5.25 5.01
CA LEU A 76 -6.55 -4.17 4.41
C LEU A 76 -6.17 -2.82 5.02
N LYS A 77 -5.87 -1.84 4.17
CA LYS A 77 -5.65 -0.45 4.57
C LYS A 77 -6.59 0.50 3.84
N VAL A 78 -7.30 1.33 4.59
CA VAL A 78 -8.21 2.34 4.06
C VAL A 78 -7.53 3.71 4.02
N LEU A 79 -7.65 4.40 2.88
CA LEU A 79 -7.09 5.73 2.65
C LEU A 79 -8.19 6.75 2.32
N ASN A 80 -7.89 8.01 2.61
CA ASN A 80 -8.78 9.14 2.34
C ASN A 80 -8.50 9.69 0.95
N ASP A 81 -9.11 9.06 -0.05
CA ASP A 81 -9.19 9.59 -1.41
C ASP A 81 -10.64 9.44 -1.88
N GLY A 82 -11.20 10.51 -2.42
CA GLY A 82 -12.63 10.65 -2.72
C GLY A 82 -13.49 11.13 -1.53
N THR A 83 -14.79 11.34 -1.78
CA THR A 83 -15.78 11.77 -0.78
C THR A 83 -16.60 10.58 -0.30
N LEU A 84 -16.91 10.56 1.00
CA LEU A 84 -17.78 9.57 1.62
C LEU A 84 -19.04 10.27 2.14
N ASP A 85 -20.14 10.13 1.39
CA ASP A 85 -21.45 10.70 1.76
C ASP A 85 -22.37 9.69 2.47
N LYS A 86 -21.89 8.46 2.66
CA LYS A 86 -22.63 7.33 3.22
C LYS A 86 -22.05 6.91 4.57
N LYS A 87 -22.93 6.48 5.47
CA LYS A 87 -22.59 5.87 6.75
C LYS A 87 -22.17 4.43 6.51
N LEU A 88 -20.89 4.13 6.63
CA LEU A 88 -20.38 2.76 6.50
C LEU A 88 -19.78 2.30 7.82
N ASN A 89 -19.96 1.02 8.14
CA ASN A 89 -19.27 0.35 9.23
C ASN A 89 -18.06 -0.37 8.64
N ILE A 90 -16.86 0.18 8.79
CA ILE A 90 -15.66 -0.30 8.10
C ILE A 90 -14.74 -1.02 9.08
N ARG A 91 -14.43 -2.28 8.78
CA ARG A 91 -13.49 -3.14 9.50
C ARG A 91 -12.24 -3.36 8.67
N ALA A 92 -11.12 -2.81 9.12
CA ALA A 92 -9.84 -2.93 8.41
C ALA A 92 -8.66 -2.99 9.36
N HIS A 93 -7.51 -3.47 8.87
CA HIS A 93 -6.31 -3.63 9.69
C HIS A 93 -5.60 -2.30 9.95
N LYS A 94 -5.83 -1.30 9.08
CA LYS A 94 -5.23 0.02 9.21
C LYS A 94 -6.05 1.10 8.51
N PHE A 95 -6.14 2.26 9.14
CA PHE A 95 -6.71 3.47 8.53
C PHE A 95 -5.63 4.55 8.45
N SER A 96 -5.73 5.45 7.47
CA SER A 96 -5.03 6.74 7.58
C SER A 96 -5.78 7.64 8.56
N GLY A 97 -5.06 8.52 9.26
CA GLY A 97 -5.70 9.44 10.23
C GLY A 97 -6.79 10.30 9.58
N ASN A 98 -6.54 10.78 8.36
CA ASN A 98 -7.53 11.54 7.61
C ASN A 98 -8.73 10.68 7.16
N ALA A 99 -8.54 9.37 6.94
CA ALA A 99 -9.65 8.49 6.54
C ALA A 99 -10.58 8.23 7.72
N GLN A 100 -9.99 7.94 8.89
CA GLN A 100 -10.75 7.75 10.11
C GLN A 100 -11.60 8.99 10.43
N ALA A 101 -11.00 10.19 10.38
CA ALA A 101 -11.72 11.44 10.61
C ALA A 101 -12.87 11.67 9.61
N ALA A 102 -12.66 11.32 8.33
CA ALA A 102 -13.70 11.44 7.31
C ALA A 102 -14.85 10.44 7.51
N ILE A 103 -14.54 9.20 7.93
CA ILE A 103 -15.55 8.17 8.25
C ILE A 103 -16.39 8.60 9.45
N GLU A 104 -15.76 9.08 10.51
CA GLU A 104 -16.43 9.59 11.71
C GLU A 104 -17.29 10.83 11.40
N ALA A 105 -16.79 11.74 10.54
CA ALA A 105 -17.55 12.90 10.09
C ALA A 105 -18.79 12.54 9.25
N ALA A 106 -18.71 11.47 8.45
CA ALA A 106 -19.86 10.92 7.73
C ALA A 106 -20.85 10.19 8.65
N GLY A 107 -20.52 10.00 9.93
CA GLY A 107 -21.33 9.27 10.90
C GLY A 107 -21.24 7.74 10.78
N GLY A 108 -20.17 7.24 10.14
CA GLY A 108 -19.83 5.82 10.09
C GLY A 108 -18.98 5.36 11.28
N THR A 109 -18.61 4.08 11.28
CA THR A 109 -17.71 3.51 12.31
C THR A 109 -16.46 2.92 11.67
N ALA A 110 -15.30 3.14 12.30
CA ALA A 110 -14.02 2.57 11.88
C ALA A 110 -13.49 1.63 12.97
N GLU A 111 -13.52 0.33 12.71
CA GLU A 111 -13.06 -0.72 13.62
C GLU A 111 -11.75 -1.33 13.12
N VAL A 112 -10.76 -1.41 14.00
CA VAL A 112 -9.44 -2.00 13.69
C VAL A 112 -9.43 -3.46 14.11
N ILE A 113 -9.17 -4.35 13.13
CA ILE A 113 -9.07 -5.82 13.31
C ILE A 113 -7.64 -6.33 13.15
#